data_AF-A0A0A9CF24-F1
#
_entry.id   AF-A0A0A9CF24-F1
#
_cell.length_a   1.000
_cell.length_b   1.000
_cell.length_c   1.000
_cell.angle_alpha   90.00
_cell.angle_beta   90.00
_cell.angle_gamma   90.00
#
_symmetry.space_group_name_H-M   'P 1'
#
loop_
_entity.id
_entity.type
_entity.pdbx_description
1 polymer ?
#
loop_
_entity_poly.entity_id
_entity_poly.type
_entity_poly.pdbx_seq_one_letter_code
_entity_poly.pdbx_strand_id
1 'polypeptide(L)'
;MHVGATLVYMGSPSRFCLVQCISIEDDCVDEELEEKDAPRPCCHLFRLTMFSLNYDKNGDLTTRKSCRVQYCKVPKGCTEFLLKNPVAFWM
;
A
#
# COMPACT_ATOMS: atom_id res chain seq x y z
N MET A 1 11.63 -1.80 -2.77
CA MET A 1 11.34 -3.19 -2.30
C MET A 1 9.95 -3.28 -1.66
N HIS A 2 9.30 -4.46 -1.61
CA HIS A 2 8.01 -4.62 -0.91
C HIS A 2 8.24 -4.85 0.59
N VAL A 3 7.47 -4.18 1.46
CA VAL A 3 7.60 -4.26 2.92
C VAL A 3 6.46 -5.05 3.55
N GLY A 4 5.22 -4.78 3.15
CA GLY A 4 4.04 -5.36 3.78
C GLY A 4 2.78 -5.12 2.97
N ALA A 5 1.75 -5.95 3.18
CA ALA A 5 0.48 -5.82 2.49
C ALA A 5 -0.69 -6.30 3.34
N THR A 6 -1.87 -5.75 3.06
CA THR A 6 -3.14 -6.20 3.63
C THR A 6 -4.24 -6.06 2.58
N LEU A 7 -5.09 -7.08 2.48
CA LEU A 7 -6.28 -7.05 1.65
C LEU A 7 -7.47 -6.62 2.51
N VAL A 8 -8.10 -5.51 2.15
CA VAL A 8 -9.24 -4.91 2.86
C VAL A 8 -10.51 -5.13 2.04
N TYR A 9 -11.55 -5.66 2.68
CA TYR A 9 -12.88 -5.74 2.09
C TYR A 9 -13.61 -4.40 2.27
N MET A 10 -14.00 -3.77 1.16
CA MET A 10 -14.66 -2.45 1.12
C MET A 10 -16.19 -2.56 1.01
N GLY A 11 -16.75 -3.76 1.05
CA GLY A 11 -18.20 -3.96 0.92
C GLY A 11 -18.70 -4.11 -0.52
N SER A 12 -19.97 -3.79 -0.72
CA SER A 12 -20.78 -4.22 -1.88
C SER A 12 -20.53 -3.44 -3.18
N PRO A 13 -20.68 -4.08 -4.36
CA PRO A 13 -20.57 -5.53 -4.56
C PRO A 13 -19.09 -5.93 -4.65
N SER A 14 -18.67 -6.85 -3.77
CA SER A 14 -17.35 -7.51 -3.74
C SER A 14 -16.15 -6.61 -4.07
N ARG A 15 -16.10 -5.42 -3.49
CA ARG A 15 -14.98 -4.47 -3.65
C ARG A 15 -13.91 -4.76 -2.63
N PHE A 16 -12.67 -4.77 -3.09
CA PHE A 16 -11.49 -4.99 -2.27
C PHE A 16 -10.46 -3.91 -2.57
N CYS A 17 -9.65 -3.60 -1.57
CA CYS A 17 -8.42 -2.86 -1.76
C CYS A 17 -7.23 -3.64 -1.24
N LEU A 18 -6.25 -3.86 -2.10
CA LEU A 18 -4.93 -4.29 -1.68
C LEU A 18 -4.12 -3.04 -1.30
N VAL A 19 -3.82 -2.92 -0.01
CA VAL A 19 -2.96 -1.88 0.55
C VAL A 19 -1.56 -2.46 0.67
N GLN A 20 -0.60 -1.91 -0.08
CA GLN A 20 0.80 -2.36 -0.04
C GLN A 20 1.70 -1.23 0.45
N CYS A 21 2.61 -1.54 1.37
CA CYS A 21 3.74 -0.69 1.71
C CYS A 21 4.93 -1.07 0.84
N ILE A 22 5.45 -0.10 0.09
CA ILE A 22 6.64 -0.25 -0.74
C ILE A 22 7.71 0.74 -0.26
N SER A 23 8.95 0.27 -0.16
CA SER A 23 10.10 1.14 -0.04
C SER A 23 10.52 1.61 -1.42
N ILE A 24 10.74 2.91 -1.55
CA ILE A 24 11.39 3.50 -2.69
C ILE A 24 12.87 3.58 -2.34
N GLU A 25 13.68 2.92 -3.15
CA GLU A 25 15.11 3.19 -3.21
C GLU A 25 15.24 4.47 -4.04
N ASP A 26 15.41 5.62 -3.39
CA ASP A 26 15.83 6.82 -4.10
C ASP A 26 16.68 7.71 -3.19
N ASP A 27 17.65 8.37 -3.80
CA ASP A 27 18.53 9.38 -3.21
C ASP A 27 17.66 10.54 -2.71
N CYS A 28 17.16 10.42 -1.48
CA CYS A 28 16.38 11.46 -0.82
C CYS A 28 17.17 12.77 -0.84
N VAL A 29 16.86 13.64 -1.80
CA VAL A 29 17.43 14.99 -1.87
C VAL A 29 16.82 15.79 -0.73
N ASP A 30 17.59 15.81 0.36
CA ASP A 30 17.74 16.82 1.40
C ASP A 30 16.48 17.54 1.92
N GLU A 31 16.09 17.17 3.15
CA GLU A 31 15.68 18.15 4.16
C GLU A 31 16.51 17.84 5.41
N GLU A 32 17.67 18.51 5.48
CA GLU A 32 18.49 18.84 6.66
C GLU A 32 18.20 18.02 7.92
N LEU A 33 19.11 17.11 8.27
CA LEU A 33 19.51 16.83 9.65
C LEU A 33 20.79 15.99 9.62
N GLU A 34 21.89 16.63 10.00
CA GLU A 34 23.16 15.98 10.29
C GLU A 34 22.98 14.97 11.44
N GLU A 35 23.05 13.67 11.13
CA GLU A 35 23.57 12.69 12.09
C GLU A 35 24.17 11.50 11.33
N LYS A 36 25.49 11.36 11.45
CA LYS A 36 26.34 10.42 10.68
C LYS A 36 26.19 8.93 11.07
N ASP A 37 25.26 8.58 11.96
CA ASP A 37 25.05 7.20 12.43
C ASP A 37 23.57 6.75 12.46
N ALA A 38 22.64 7.55 11.93
CA ALA A 38 21.23 7.16 11.84
C ALA A 38 20.95 6.34 10.56
N PRO A 39 20.17 5.24 10.63
CA PRO A 39 19.73 4.52 9.43
C PRO A 39 19.04 5.50 8.47
N ARG A 40 19.53 5.56 7.22
CA ARG A 40 18.94 6.40 6.15
C ARG A 40 17.41 6.22 6.15
N PRO A 41 16.62 7.30 6.25
CA PRO A 41 15.16 7.18 6.23
C PRO A 41 14.72 6.67 4.86
N CYS A 42 14.45 5.37 4.76
CA CYS A 42 13.80 4.81 3.59
C CYS A 42 12.45 5.51 3.38
N CYS A 43 12.29 6.13 2.21
CA CYS A 43 11.01 6.70 1.81
C CYS A 43 10.03 5.56 1.48
N HIS A 44 8.98 5.42 2.29
CA HIS A 44 7.92 4.45 2.06
C HIS A 44 6.71 5.12 1.42
N LEU A 45 6.01 4.40 0.54
CA LEU A 45 4.69 4.77 0.03
C LEU A 45 3.69 3.64 0.25
N PHE A 46 2.43 4.02 0.41
CA PHE A 46 1.31 3.10 0.27
C PHE A 46 0.80 3.09 -1.16
N ARG A 47 0.77 1.91 -1.78
CA ARG A 47 0.11 1.64 -3.06
C ARG A 47 -1.23 0.99 -2.79
N LEU A 48 -2.31 1.71 -3.08
CA LEU A 48 -3.69 1.26 -2.95
C LEU A 48 -4.17 0.74 -4.30
N THR A 49 -4.53 -0.54 -4.36
CA THR A 49 -5.06 -1.18 -5.59
C THR A 49 -6.51 -1.61 -5.32
N MET A 50 -7.46 -0.84 -5.82
CA MET A 50 -8.89 -1.12 -5.67
C MET A 50 -9.41 -1.92 -6.87
N PHE A 51 -10.10 -3.02 -6.60
CA PHE A 51 -10.68 -3.88 -7.62
C PHE A 51 -11.97 -4.55 -7.10
N SER A 52 -12.76 -5.11 -8.01
CA SER A 52 -13.92 -5.94 -7.65
C SER A 52 -13.66 -7.38 -8.04
N LEU A 53 -14.13 -8.30 -7.21
CA LEU A 53 -14.14 -9.73 -7.53
C LEU A 53 -15.48 -10.15 -8.12
N ASN A 54 -15.43 -11.06 -9.10
CA ASN A 54 -16.60 -11.62 -9.75
C ASN A 54 -16.30 -13.03 -10.25
N TYR A 55 -17.32 -13.87 -10.30
CA TYR A 55 -17.22 -15.17 -10.97
C TYR A 55 -17.41 -15.00 -12.47
N ASP A 56 -16.61 -15.70 -13.26
CA ASP A 56 -16.83 -15.80 -14.70
C ASP A 56 -17.84 -16.92 -15.03
N LYS A 57 -18.07 -17.14 -16.33
CA LYS A 57 -19.00 -18.16 -16.82
C LYS A 57 -18.59 -19.60 -16.47
N ASN A 58 -17.33 -19.84 -16.14
CA ASN A 58 -16.81 -21.15 -15.74
C ASN A 58 -16.89 -21.34 -14.22
N GLY A 59 -17.27 -20.29 -13.47
CA GLY A 59 -17.24 -20.27 -12.01
C GLY A 59 -15.87 -19.93 -11.44
N ASP A 60 -14.93 -19.44 -12.26
CA ASP A 60 -13.62 -19.03 -11.79
C ASP A 60 -13.67 -17.63 -11.16
N LEU A 61 -12.94 -17.44 -10.06
CA LEU A 61 -12.86 -16.14 -9.40
C LEU A 61 -11.95 -15.21 -10.22
N THR A 62 -12.52 -14.15 -10.76
CA THR A 62 -11.84 -13.16 -11.58
C THR A 62 -11.91 -11.78 -10.94
N THR A 63 -11.02 -10.89 -11.39
CA THR A 63 -11.12 -9.47 -11.10
C THR A 63 -11.86 -8.78 -12.24
N ARG A 64 -12.73 -7.82 -11.89
CA ARG A 64 -13.37 -6.97 -12.90
C ARG A 64 -12.28 -6.15 -13.61
N LYS A 65 -12.45 -5.92 -14.92
CA LYS A 65 -11.46 -5.20 -15.75
C LYS A 65 -11.09 -3.79 -15.24
N SER A 66 -11.94 -3.15 -14.43
CA SER A 66 -11.65 -1.86 -13.82
C SER A 66 -10.87 -2.03 -12.51
N CYS A 67 -9.59 -1.68 -12.53
CA CYS A 67 -8.75 -1.56 -11.35
C CYS A 67 -8.30 -0.09 -11.21
N ARG A 68 -8.39 0.47 -10.00
CA ARG A 68 -7.91 1.82 -9.70
C ARG A 68 -6.71 1.73 -8.77
N VAL A 69 -5.57 2.24 -9.23
CA VAL A 69 -4.33 2.31 -8.45
C VAL A 69 -4.11 3.74 -7.98
N GLN A 70 -3.79 3.92 -6.70
CA GLN A 70 -3.43 5.20 -6.09
C GLN A 70 -2.18 5.03 -5.22
N TYR A 71 -1.36 6.08 -5.17
CA TYR A 71 -0.20 6.14 -4.29
C TYR A 71 -0.40 7.22 -3.23
N CYS A 72 -0.08 6.89 -1.98
CA CYS A 72 -0.18 7.78 -0.83
C CYS A 72 1.17 7.82 -0.10
N LYS A 73 1.58 9.01 0.34
CA LYS A 73 2.75 9.15 1.21
C LYS A 73 2.47 8.50 2.56
N VAL A 74 3.47 7.83 3.12
CA VAL A 74 3.37 7.30 4.49
C VAL A 74 3.37 8.49 5.47
N PRO A 75 2.40 8.59 6.40
CA PRO A 75 2.37 9.63 7.41
C PRO A 75 3.62 9.63 8.30
N LYS A 76 4.07 10.82 8.72
CA LYS A 76 5.13 10.97 9.72
C LYS A 76 4.65 10.30 11.03
N GLY A 77 5.47 9.41 11.60
CA GLY A 77 5.15 8.67 12.82
C GLY A 77 4.56 7.26 12.63
N CYS A 78 4.47 6.76 11.40
CA CYS A 78 4.17 5.33 11.18
C CYS A 78 5.26 4.44 11.79
N THR A 79 4.85 3.47 12.60
CA THR A 79 5.75 2.48 13.19
C THR A 79 6.09 1.39 12.16
N GLU A 80 7.22 0.71 12.34
CA GLU A 80 7.62 -0.43 11.49
C GLU A 80 6.53 -1.52 11.42
N PHE A 81 5.79 -1.70 12.51
CA PHE A 81 4.66 -2.63 12.57
C PHE A 81 3.55 -2.26 11.57
N LEU A 82 3.21 -0.98 11.44
CA LEU A 82 2.21 -0.49 10.49
C LEU A 82 2.71 -0.53 9.03
N LEU A 83 4.03 -0.51 8.82
CA LEU A 83 4.60 -0.70 7.47
C LEU A 83 4.49 -2.16 7.03
N LYS A 84 4.72 -3.11 7.95
CA LYS A 84 4.57 -4.55 7.68
C LYS A 84 3.09 -4.97 7.58
N ASN A 85 2.22 -4.30 8.33
CA ASN A 85 0.78 -4.58 8.38
C ASN A 85 -0.02 -3.30 8.09
N PRO A 86 -0.02 -2.82 6.83
CA PRO A 86 -0.68 -1.56 6.51
C PRO A 86 -2.20 -1.72 6.61
N VAL A 87 -2.83 -0.94 7.50
CA VAL A 87 -4.28 -0.96 7.70
C VAL A 87 -4.90 0.29 7.08
N ALA A 88 -6.00 0.12 6.36
CA ALA A 88 -6.85 1.21 5.92
C ALA A 88 -8.26 1.01 6.50
N PHE A 89 -8.72 1.98 7.28
CA PHE A 89 -10.10 2.06 7.75
C PHE A 89 -10.85 3.07 6.87
N TRP A 90 -12.14 2.83 6.64
CA TRP A 90 -13.04 3.75 5.90
C TRP A 90 -12.77 3.90 4.38
N MET A 91 -12.61 2.77 3.69
CA MET A 91 -12.36 2.70 2.24
C MET A 91 -13.62 2.34 1.44
#